data_AF-A0A2P6TP60-F1
#
_entry.id   AF-A0A2P6TP60-F1
#
_cell.length_a   1.000
_cell.length_b   1.000
_cell.length_c   1.000
_cell.angle_alpha   90.00
_cell.angle_beta   90.00
_cell.angle_gamma   90.00
#
_symmetry.space_group_name_H-M   'P 1'
#
loop_
_entity.id
_entity.type
_entity.pdbx_description
1 polymer ?
#
loop_
_entity_poly.entity_id
_entity_poly.type
_entity_poly.pdbx_seq_one_letter_code
_entity_poly.pdbx_strand_id
1 'polypeptide(L)'
;MQAAVKMLLAAVVACMMVLASARPPVRSAAQLPPKDAVQACMAQQNCIAKGHRAICAEDILTGRTGAFPNACYMNCANKLIGVAWRKLYSYQTSTYCIRHWLSDPACSTC
;
A
#
# COMPACT_ATOMS: atom_id res chain seq x y z
N MET A 1 -33.11 -45.36 32.24
CA MET A 1 -32.57 -43.98 32.15
C MET A 1 -31.25 -43.89 31.36
N GLN A 2 -30.93 -44.83 30.45
CA GLN A 2 -29.66 -44.82 29.68
C GLN A 2 -29.82 -44.40 28.21
N ALA A 3 -31.04 -44.34 27.67
CA ALA A 3 -31.28 -43.98 26.26
C ALA A 3 -31.30 -42.47 26.01
N ALA A 4 -31.79 -41.66 26.97
CA ALA A 4 -31.92 -40.22 26.81
C ALA A 4 -30.56 -39.49 26.79
N VAL A 5 -29.57 -40.00 27.53
CA VAL A 5 -28.22 -39.42 27.60
C VAL A 5 -27.46 -39.56 26.27
N LYS A 6 -27.68 -40.66 25.53
CA LYS A 6 -27.06 -40.89 24.23
C LYS A 6 -27.57 -39.94 23.13
N MET A 7 -28.84 -39.56 23.18
CA MET A 7 -29.40 -38.61 22.20
C MET A 7 -28.92 -37.17 22.43
N LEU A 8 -28.73 -36.75 23.68
CA LEU A 8 -28.21 -35.41 24.00
C LEU A 8 -26.75 -35.22 23.59
N LEU A 9 -25.92 -36.26 23.72
CA LEU A 9 -24.51 -36.21 23.30
C LEU A 9 -24.34 -36.10 21.77
N ALA A 10 -25.21 -36.74 20.99
CA ALA A 10 -25.16 -36.65 19.53
C ALA A 10 -25.52 -35.23 19.02
N ALA A 11 -26.47 -34.55 19.67
CA ALA A 11 -26.89 -33.20 19.29
C ALA A 11 -25.80 -32.13 19.55
N VAL A 12 -25.01 -32.28 20.62
CA VAL A 12 -23.92 -31.33 20.94
C VAL A 12 -22.74 -31.48 19.98
N VAL A 13 -22.41 -32.71 19.57
CA VAL A 13 -21.32 -32.96 18.60
C VAL A 13 -21.69 -32.45 17.21
N ALA A 14 -22.96 -32.54 16.80
CA ALA A 14 -23.42 -31.97 15.53
C ALA A 14 -23.38 -30.42 15.53
N CYS A 15 -23.63 -29.77 16.68
CA CYS A 15 -23.61 -28.30 16.78
C CYS A 15 -22.19 -27.71 16.75
N MET A 16 -21.20 -28.44 17.29
CA MET A 16 -19.78 -28.03 17.24
C MET A 16 -19.17 -28.07 15.82
N MET A 17 -19.71 -28.88 14.91
CA MET A 17 -19.17 -28.95 13.53
C MET A 17 -19.64 -27.81 12.61
N VAL A 18 -20.68 -27.07 12.99
CA VAL A 18 -21.21 -25.97 12.16
C VAL A 18 -20.45 -24.64 12.39
N LEU A 19 -19.70 -24.52 13.48
CA LEU A 19 -18.95 -23.31 13.82
C LEU A 19 -17.50 -23.29 13.27
N ALA A 20 -17.05 -24.36 12.60
CA ALA A 20 -15.70 -24.45 12.04
C ALA A 20 -15.58 -23.93 10.59
N SER A 21 -16.66 -23.42 9.98
CA SER A 21 -16.69 -22.99 8.57
C SER A 21 -16.51 -21.49 8.34
N ALA A 22 -16.41 -20.68 9.41
CA ALA A 22 -15.98 -19.29 9.28
C ALA A 22 -14.45 -19.20 9.10
N ARG A 23 -13.94 -19.80 8.01
CA ARG A 23 -12.63 -19.38 7.50
C ARG A 23 -12.78 -17.90 7.14
N PRO A 24 -12.01 -16.98 7.73
CA PRO A 24 -11.95 -15.62 7.19
C PRO A 24 -11.62 -15.77 5.70
N PRO A 25 -12.20 -14.94 4.81
CA PRO A 25 -11.85 -14.99 3.40
C PRO A 25 -10.33 -14.92 3.33
N VAL A 26 -9.74 -16.00 2.81
CA VAL A 26 -8.32 -16.08 2.47
C VAL A 26 -8.08 -14.80 1.70
N ARG A 27 -7.32 -13.88 2.31
CA ARG A 27 -6.95 -12.59 1.70
C ARG A 27 -6.50 -12.95 0.30
N SER A 28 -7.31 -12.55 -0.68
CA SER A 28 -7.05 -12.72 -2.10
C SER A 28 -5.58 -12.43 -2.29
N ALA A 29 -4.87 -13.39 -2.91
CA ALA A 29 -3.45 -13.33 -3.20
C ALA A 29 -3.06 -11.88 -3.44
N ALA A 30 -2.14 -11.36 -2.64
CA ALA A 30 -1.71 -9.97 -2.65
C ALA A 30 -1.50 -9.52 -4.09
N GLN A 31 -2.54 -8.96 -4.70
CA GLN A 31 -2.48 -8.40 -6.03
C GLN A 31 -1.65 -7.16 -5.78
N LEU A 32 -0.35 -7.27 -6.08
CA LEU A 32 0.53 -6.12 -6.18
C LEU A 32 -0.29 -5.07 -6.92
N PRO A 33 -0.55 -3.89 -6.33
CA PRO A 33 -1.19 -2.83 -7.06
C PRO A 33 -0.37 -2.70 -8.34
N PRO A 34 -0.96 -2.86 -9.53
CA PRO A 34 -0.22 -2.66 -10.76
C PRO A 34 0.42 -1.27 -10.70
N LYS A 35 1.51 -1.03 -11.45
CA LYS A 35 2.08 0.34 -11.56
C LYS A 35 0.98 1.38 -11.88
N ASP A 36 -0.06 0.93 -12.57
CA ASP A 36 -1.31 1.63 -12.86
C ASP A 36 -2.06 2.14 -11.61
N ALA A 37 -2.00 1.44 -10.48
CA ALA A 37 -2.63 1.86 -9.22
C ALA A 37 -1.95 3.09 -8.59
N VAL A 38 -0.63 3.21 -8.74
CA VAL A 38 0.12 4.40 -8.31
C VAL A 38 -0.25 5.59 -9.19
N GLN A 39 -0.30 5.39 -10.52
CA GLN A 39 -0.71 6.42 -11.46
C GLN A 39 -2.18 6.84 -11.25
N ALA A 40 -3.08 5.88 -11.05
CA ALA A 40 -4.48 6.14 -10.73
C ALA A 40 -4.63 6.92 -9.42
N CYS A 41 -3.86 6.58 -8.39
CA CYS A 41 -3.81 7.36 -7.15
C CYS A 41 -3.39 8.81 -7.41
N MET A 42 -2.35 9.02 -8.23
CA MET A 42 -1.85 10.36 -8.54
C MET A 42 -2.88 11.20 -9.30
N ALA A 43 -3.55 10.59 -10.27
CA ALA A 43 -4.62 11.22 -11.05
C ALA A 43 -5.84 11.55 -10.18
N GLN A 44 -6.32 10.57 -9.39
CA GLN A 44 -7.47 10.74 -8.50
C GLN A 44 -7.25 11.83 -7.45
N GLN A 45 -6.04 11.95 -6.92
CA GLN A 45 -5.69 12.99 -5.95
C GLN A 45 -5.23 14.31 -6.59
N ASN A 46 -5.18 14.38 -7.92
CA ASN A 46 -4.66 15.51 -8.67
C ASN A 46 -3.31 15.99 -8.13
N CYS A 47 -2.35 15.06 -7.95
CA CYS A 47 -1.09 15.35 -7.26
C CYS A 47 -0.28 16.48 -7.93
N ILE A 48 -0.43 16.69 -9.24
CA ILE A 48 0.22 17.75 -10.01
C ILE A 48 -0.21 19.15 -9.56
N ALA A 49 -1.47 19.33 -9.16
CA ALA A 49 -2.01 20.62 -8.72
C ALA A 49 -1.60 20.98 -7.28
N LYS A 50 -0.99 20.07 -6.51
CA LYS A 50 -0.58 20.29 -5.11
C LYS A 50 0.78 21.02 -4.99
N GLY A 51 1.31 21.52 -6.10
CA GLY A 51 2.57 22.25 -6.16
C GLY A 51 3.81 21.35 -6.13
N HIS A 52 4.98 21.97 -6.20
CA HIS A 52 6.26 21.29 -6.35
C HIS A 52 7.20 21.63 -5.20
N ARG A 53 6.90 21.07 -4.03
CA ARG A 53 7.83 21.04 -2.90
C ARG A 53 8.41 19.64 -2.81
N ALA A 54 9.52 19.44 -3.52
CA ALA A 54 10.12 18.12 -3.63
C ALA A 54 10.50 17.54 -2.28
N ILE A 55 10.51 16.22 -2.26
CA ILE A 55 10.85 15.42 -1.09
C ILE A 55 11.99 14.51 -1.48
N CYS A 56 13.07 14.60 -0.70
CA CYS A 56 14.03 13.53 -0.65
C CYS A 56 13.55 12.45 0.31
N ALA A 57 13.60 11.19 -0.11
CA ALA A 57 13.13 10.05 0.65
C ALA A 57 14.07 8.84 0.51
N GLU A 58 13.93 7.93 1.46
CA GLU A 58 14.60 6.64 1.51
C GLU A 58 13.54 5.55 1.52
N ASP A 59 13.70 4.53 0.67
CA ASP A 59 12.94 3.29 0.77
C ASP A 59 13.52 2.44 1.90
N ILE A 60 12.82 2.38 3.03
CA ILE A 60 13.31 1.75 4.26
C ILE A 60 13.52 0.23 4.13
N LEU A 61 12.94 -0.40 3.09
CA LEU A 61 13.11 -1.82 2.84
C LEU A 61 14.42 -2.13 2.09
N THR A 62 14.91 -1.19 1.28
CA THR A 62 16.08 -1.38 0.41
C THR A 62 17.25 -0.46 0.74
N GLY A 63 17.04 0.57 1.57
CA GLY A 63 18.00 1.64 1.87
C GLY A 63 18.26 2.59 0.69
N ARG A 64 17.50 2.48 -0.40
CA ARG A 64 17.69 3.31 -1.59
C ARG A 64 17.12 4.71 -1.38
N THR A 65 17.86 5.73 -1.83
CA THR A 65 17.37 7.11 -1.88
C THR A 65 16.71 7.43 -3.21
N GLY A 66 15.81 8.41 -3.20
CA GLY A 66 15.16 8.95 -4.37
C GLY A 66 14.32 10.18 -4.03
N ALA A 67 13.91 10.92 -5.05
CA ALA A 67 13.13 12.13 -4.89
C ALA A 67 11.73 12.05 -5.51
N PHE A 68 10.78 12.74 -4.87
CA PHE A 68 9.40 12.89 -5.34
C PHE A 68 9.05 14.36 -5.57
N PRO A 69 8.21 14.70 -6.57
CA PRO A 69 7.82 16.09 -6.83
C PRO A 69 7.14 16.77 -5.64
N ASN A 70 6.37 16.01 -4.86
CA ASN A 70 5.74 16.45 -3.62
C ASN A 70 5.28 15.23 -2.78
N ALA A 71 4.69 15.52 -1.61
CA ALA A 71 4.17 14.51 -0.67
C ALA A 71 3.09 13.59 -1.25
N CYS A 72 2.24 14.11 -2.14
CA CYS A 72 1.17 13.32 -2.77
C CYS A 72 1.75 12.18 -3.62
N TYR A 73 2.80 12.47 -4.41
CA TYR A 73 3.48 11.45 -5.21
C TYR A 73 4.11 10.37 -4.33
N MET A 74 4.82 10.75 -3.25
CA MET A 74 5.41 9.79 -2.30
C MET A 74 4.33 8.93 -1.63
N ASN A 75 3.23 9.54 -1.18
CA ASN A 75 2.14 8.82 -0.53
C ASN A 75 1.44 7.83 -1.48
N CYS A 76 1.29 8.19 -2.76
CA CYS A 76 0.78 7.26 -3.77
C CYS A 76 1.79 6.14 -4.06
N ALA A 77 3.10 6.42 -4.09
CA ALA A 77 4.13 5.39 -4.25
C ALA A 77 4.11 4.37 -3.09
N ASN A 78 3.87 4.83 -1.86
CA ASN A 78 3.72 3.97 -0.67
C ASN A 78 2.48 3.07 -0.67
N LYS A 79 1.56 3.25 -1.63
CA LYS A 79 0.48 2.28 -1.82
C LYS A 79 0.95 1.00 -2.53
N LEU A 80 2.09 1.05 -3.22
CA LEU A 80 2.66 -0.10 -3.90
C LEU A 80 3.18 -1.10 -2.86
N ILE A 81 2.73 -2.35 -2.95
CA ILE A 81 3.21 -3.43 -2.07
C ILE A 81 4.70 -3.65 -2.31
N GLY A 82 5.45 -3.84 -1.22
CA GLY A 82 6.89 -4.06 -1.27
C GLY A 82 7.71 -2.77 -1.38
N VAL A 83 7.09 -1.60 -1.18
CA VAL A 83 7.75 -0.30 -1.18
C VAL A 83 7.37 0.47 0.08
N ALA A 84 8.34 1.11 0.73
CA ALA A 84 8.08 1.96 1.88
C ALA A 84 9.03 3.16 1.95
N TRP A 85 8.63 4.25 1.28
CA TRP A 85 9.36 5.52 1.31
C TRP A 85 9.10 6.29 2.60
N ARG A 86 10.20 6.67 3.26
CA ARG A 86 10.26 7.59 4.38
C ARG A 86 10.89 8.91 3.92
N LYS A 87 10.20 10.02 4.15
CA LYS A 87 10.74 11.36 3.92
C LYS A 87 11.98 11.60 4.79
N LEU A 88 13.05 12.09 4.18
CA LEU A 88 14.25 12.61 4.85
C LEU A 88 14.13 14.13 5.03
N TYR A 89 13.97 14.87 3.93
CA TYR A 89 13.79 16.32 3.96
C TYR A 89 13.00 16.82 2.74
N SER A 90 12.57 18.08 2.78
CA SER A 90 11.92 18.76 1.65
C SER A 90 12.77 19.90 1.16
N TYR A 91 12.76 20.16 -0.14
CA TYR A 91 13.53 21.23 -0.77
C TYR A 91 12.71 21.95 -1.85
N GLN A 92 13.14 23.15 -2.22
CA GLN A 92 12.58 23.84 -3.38
C GLN A 92 13.15 23.24 -4.67
N THR A 93 12.29 23.02 -5.65
CA THR A 93 12.65 22.49 -6.95
C THR A 93 12.75 23.62 -7.96
N SER A 94 13.76 23.57 -8.84
CA SER A 94 13.85 24.49 -9.97
C SER A 94 12.72 24.26 -10.97
N THR A 95 12.30 25.31 -11.67
CA THR A 95 11.32 25.21 -12.78
C THR A 95 11.77 24.20 -13.84
N TYR A 96 13.08 24.06 -14.04
CA TYR A 96 13.64 23.04 -14.93
C TYR A 96 13.24 21.63 -14.48
N CYS A 97 13.48 21.27 -13.22
CA CYS A 97 13.16 19.93 -12.72
C CYS A 97 11.67 19.66 -12.60
N ILE A 98 10.85 20.69 -12.39
CA ILE A 98 9.39 20.55 -12.46
C ILE A 98 8.95 20.03 -13.83
N ARG A 99 9.60 20.48 -14.92
CA ARG A 99 9.25 20.09 -16.30
C ARG A 99 9.91 18.79 -16.77
N HIS A 100 11.05 18.43 -16.19
CA HIS A 100 11.90 17.32 -16.65
C HIS A 100 12.05 16.19 -15.63
N TRP A 101 11.15 16.11 -14.63
CA TRP A 101 11.26 15.17 -13.52
C TRP A 101 11.44 13.70 -13.94
N LEU A 102 10.77 13.28 -15.02
CA LEU A 102 10.82 11.92 -15.54
C LEU A 102 11.89 11.72 -16.64
N SER A 103 12.36 12.81 -17.25
CA SER A 103 13.30 12.76 -18.38
C SER A 103 14.74 12.99 -17.97
N ASP A 104 14.98 13.71 -16.86
CA ASP A 104 16.31 13.96 -16.31
C ASP A 104 16.47 13.26 -14.94
N PRO A 105 17.34 12.23 -14.82
CA PRO A 105 17.61 11.55 -13.56
C PRO A 105 18.10 12.46 -12.44
N ALA A 106 18.78 13.57 -12.75
CA ALA A 106 19.26 14.51 -11.74
C ALA A 106 18.10 15.17 -10.98
N CYS A 107 16.92 15.27 -11.59
CA CYS A 107 15.73 15.84 -10.98
C CYS A 107 14.98 14.90 -10.03
N SER A 108 15.24 13.59 -10.11
CA SER A 108 14.57 12.56 -9.30
C SER A 108 15.51 11.86 -8.30
N THR A 109 16.74 12.38 -8.15
CA THR A 109 17.76 11.83 -7.26
C THR A 109 17.94 12.70 -6.01
N CYS A 110 18.24 12.04 -4.89
CA CYS A 110 18.97 12.60 -3.77
C CYS A 110 20.38 11.99 -3.76
#